data_AF-A0A7J7TC80-F1
#
_entry.id   AF-A0A7J7TC80-F1
#
_cell.length_a   1.000
_cell.length_b   1.000
_cell.length_c   1.000
_cell.angle_alpha   90.00
_cell.angle_beta   90.00
_cell.angle_gamma   90.00
#
_symmetry.space_group_name_H-M   'P 1'
#
loop_
_entity.id
_entity.type
_entity.pdbx_description
1 polymer ?
#
loop_
_entity_poly.entity_id
_entity_poly.type
_entity_poly.pdbx_seq_one_letter_code
_entity_poly.pdbx_strand_id
1 'polypeptide(L)'
;MVTPGHACPIKYSPEEVAMATVTALRRTVPPAVAGVTFLSGGQSEEEASLNLNAINRCPLPRPWALTFSYGRALQASALNAWRGQRDNAGAATEEFIKRAEVNGLAAQGKYEGSGEDGGAAAQSLYVANHAY
;
A
#
# COMPACT_ATOMS: atom_id res chain seq x y z
N MET A 1 -4.29 0.75 -7.48
CA MET A 1 -4.19 2.24 -7.49
C MET A 1 -3.91 2.68 -8.91
N VAL A 2 -4.12 3.96 -9.25
CA VAL A 2 -3.72 4.52 -10.55
C VAL A 2 -2.31 5.06 -10.41
N THR A 3 -1.34 4.34 -10.96
CA THR A 3 0.10 4.64 -10.85
C THR A 3 0.74 4.71 -12.24
N PRO A 4 1.92 5.33 -12.39
CA PRO A 4 2.71 5.15 -13.60
C PRO A 4 3.01 3.67 -13.85
N GLY A 5 3.27 3.32 -15.12
CA GLY A 5 3.77 1.99 -15.46
C GLY A 5 5.14 1.74 -14.82
N HIS A 6 5.47 0.48 -14.54
CA HIS A 6 6.71 0.12 -13.84
C HIS A 6 7.99 0.63 -14.53
N ALA A 7 8.02 0.60 -15.87
CA ALA A 7 9.13 1.08 -16.68
C ALA A 7 9.08 2.60 -16.96
N CYS A 8 8.13 3.34 -16.37
CA CYS A 8 8.06 4.78 -16.55
C CYS A 8 9.26 5.46 -15.86
N PRO A 9 10.05 6.28 -16.59
CA PRO A 9 11.20 6.96 -16.01
C PRO A 9 10.79 8.11 -15.08
N ILE A 10 9.57 8.64 -15.25
CA ILE A 10 9.05 9.74 -14.44
C ILE A 10 8.50 9.17 -13.13
N LYS A 11 8.96 9.74 -12.02
CA LYS A 11 8.43 9.46 -10.68
C LYS A 11 7.37 10.50 -10.33
N TYR A 12 6.33 10.04 -9.67
CA TYR A 12 5.19 10.84 -9.25
C TYR A 12 5.06 10.74 -7.73
N SER A 13 4.56 11.79 -7.10
CA SER A 13 4.36 11.80 -5.65
C SER A 13 3.14 10.95 -5.24
N PRO A 14 3.05 10.53 -3.97
CA PRO A 14 1.86 9.87 -3.45
C PRO A 14 0.57 10.69 -3.63
N GLU A 15 0.67 12.02 -3.56
CA GLU A 15 -0.46 12.95 -3.77
C GLU A 15 -0.95 12.94 -5.22
N GLU A 16 -0.05 12.83 -6.19
CA GLU A 16 -0.43 12.72 -7.61
C GLU A 16 -1.11 11.37 -7.90
N VAL A 17 -0.56 10.27 -7.35
CA VAL A 17 -1.18 8.94 -7.38
C VAL A 17 -2.57 8.97 -6.74
N ALA A 18 -2.70 9.66 -5.60
CA ALA A 18 -3.96 9.81 -4.89
C ALA A 18 -5.00 10.58 -5.70
N MET A 19 -4.62 11.73 -6.28
CA MET A 19 -5.49 12.55 -7.10
C MET A 19 -5.99 11.78 -8.33
N ALA A 20 -5.10 11.09 -9.02
CA ALA A 20 -5.44 10.26 -10.17
C ALA A 20 -6.39 9.11 -9.78
N THR A 21 -6.08 8.41 -8.68
CA THR A 21 -6.88 7.28 -8.19
C THR A 21 -8.28 7.71 -7.77
N VAL A 22 -8.41 8.74 -6.92
CA VAL A 22 -9.71 9.21 -6.45
C VAL A 22 -10.54 9.79 -7.60
N THR A 23 -9.92 10.52 -8.53
CA THR A 23 -10.60 11.03 -9.72
C THR A 23 -11.17 9.89 -10.58
N ALA A 24 -10.39 8.83 -10.81
CA ALA A 24 -10.84 7.67 -11.58
C ALA A 24 -12.03 6.96 -10.91
N LEU A 25 -11.95 6.73 -9.60
CA LEU A 25 -13.05 6.11 -8.84
C LEU A 25 -14.30 6.98 -8.86
N ARG A 26 -14.18 8.29 -8.65
CA ARG A 26 -15.31 9.23 -8.71
C ARG A 26 -16.05 9.27 -10.04
N ARG A 27 -15.36 8.94 -11.14
CA ARG A 27 -15.93 8.93 -12.49
C ARG A 27 -16.62 7.60 -12.83
N THR A 28 -16.42 6.54 -12.04
CA THR A 28 -16.78 5.18 -12.46
C THR A 28 -17.48 4.35 -11.40
N VAL A 29 -17.21 4.58 -10.12
CA VAL A 29 -17.79 3.83 -9.01
C VAL A 29 -19.04 4.55 -8.51
N PRO A 30 -20.20 3.87 -8.39
CA PRO A 30 -21.39 4.46 -7.79
C PRO A 30 -21.26 4.59 -6.25
N PRO A 31 -21.83 5.64 -5.61
CA PRO A 31 -21.81 5.81 -4.16
C PRO A 31 -22.41 4.65 -3.35
N ALA A 32 -23.22 3.78 -3.97
CA ALA A 32 -23.84 2.63 -3.31
C ALA A 32 -22.85 1.49 -2.98
N VAL A 33 -21.66 1.48 -3.58
CA VAL A 33 -20.60 0.54 -3.20
C VAL A 33 -20.19 0.83 -1.75
N ALA A 34 -19.92 -0.19 -0.93
CA ALA A 34 -19.58 0.05 0.48
C ALA A 34 -18.12 0.51 0.66
N GLY A 35 -17.21 0.00 -0.16
CA GLY A 35 -15.78 0.29 -0.05
C GLY A 35 -14.97 -0.22 -1.23
N VAL A 36 -13.75 0.28 -1.35
CA VAL A 36 -12.75 -0.15 -2.32
C VAL A 36 -11.52 -0.62 -1.55
N THR A 37 -11.15 -1.89 -1.76
CA THR A 37 -9.95 -2.50 -1.19
C THR A 37 -8.86 -2.57 -2.25
N PHE A 38 -7.83 -1.74 -2.14
CA PHE A 38 -6.75 -1.71 -3.13
C PHE A 38 -5.84 -2.92 -3.02
N LEU A 39 -5.48 -3.50 -4.16
CA LEU A 39 -4.30 -4.37 -4.28
C LEU A 39 -3.02 -3.53 -4.24
N SER A 40 -1.94 -4.10 -3.67
CA SER A 40 -0.63 -3.43 -3.63
C SER A 40 0.13 -3.53 -4.95
N GLY A 41 -0.16 -4.54 -5.77
CA GLY A 41 0.60 -4.79 -7.00
C GLY A 41 2.07 -5.07 -6.70
N GLY A 42 2.98 -4.47 -7.47
CA GLY A 42 4.44 -4.56 -7.29
C GLY A 42 5.06 -3.46 -6.43
N GLN A 43 4.24 -2.61 -5.79
CA GLN A 43 4.73 -1.57 -4.88
C GLN A 43 5.47 -2.19 -3.70
N SER A 44 6.43 -1.45 -3.14
CA SER A 44 7.03 -1.81 -1.86
C SER A 44 5.99 -1.75 -0.72
N GLU A 45 6.30 -2.32 0.44
CA GLU A 45 5.41 -2.25 1.60
C GLU A 45 5.16 -0.80 2.02
N GLU A 46 6.21 0.02 1.99
CA GLU A 46 6.15 1.43 2.38
C GLU A 46 5.44 2.30 1.33
N GLU A 47 5.75 2.11 0.05
CA GLU A 47 5.09 2.82 -1.05
C GLU A 47 3.57 2.57 -1.06
N ALA A 48 3.15 1.32 -0.85
CA ALA A 48 1.74 0.96 -0.80
C ALA A 48 1.00 1.64 0.37
N SER A 49 1.66 1.83 1.51
CA SER A 49 1.08 2.54 2.66
C SER A 49 1.06 4.05 2.47
N LEU A 50 2.13 4.65 1.92
CA LEU A 50 2.18 6.07 1.60
C LEU A 50 1.10 6.46 0.58
N ASN A 51 0.95 5.67 -0.50
CA ASN A 51 -0.07 5.91 -1.51
C ASN A 51 -1.49 5.75 -0.95
N LEU A 52 -1.74 4.72 -0.13
CA LEU A 52 -3.05 4.55 0.53
C LEU A 52 -3.36 5.72 1.46
N ASN A 53 -2.37 6.18 2.22
CA ASN A 53 -2.50 7.32 3.11
C ASN A 53 -2.83 8.60 2.34
N ALA A 54 -2.10 8.88 1.27
CA ALA A 54 -2.37 10.03 0.40
C ALA A 54 -3.77 9.93 -0.24
N ILE A 55 -4.20 8.73 -0.67
CA ILE A 55 -5.56 8.49 -1.16
C ILE A 55 -6.61 8.87 -0.12
N ASN A 56 -6.39 8.55 1.16
CA ASN A 56 -7.27 8.90 2.28
C ASN A 56 -7.11 10.34 2.81
N ARG A 57 -6.07 11.06 2.38
CA ARG A 57 -5.89 12.51 2.61
C ARG A 57 -6.28 13.40 1.44
N CYS A 58 -6.55 12.83 0.26
CA CYS A 58 -7.01 13.55 -0.92
C CYS A 58 -8.20 14.48 -0.61
N PRO A 59 -8.20 15.75 -1.06
CA PRO A 59 -9.24 16.73 -0.70
C PRO A 59 -10.58 16.51 -1.43
N LEU A 60 -10.67 15.51 -2.31
CA LEU A 60 -11.87 15.21 -3.08
C LEU A 60 -12.87 14.36 -2.27
N PRO A 61 -14.19 14.57 -2.42
CA PRO A 61 -15.21 13.68 -1.89
C PRO A 61 -15.01 12.21 -2.25
N ARG A 62 -15.11 11.34 -1.25
CA ARG A 62 -14.95 9.87 -1.36
C ARG A 62 -16.08 9.23 -0.56
N PRO A 63 -17.22 8.87 -1.20
CA PRO A 63 -18.38 8.29 -0.49
C PRO A 63 -18.19 6.81 -0.13
N TRP A 64 -16.97 6.27 -0.29
CA TRP A 64 -16.61 4.88 -0.02
C TRP A 64 -15.54 4.80 1.05
N ALA A 65 -15.53 3.72 1.83
CA ALA A 65 -14.32 3.35 2.57
C ALA A 65 -13.20 3.01 1.57
N LEU A 66 -12.01 3.59 1.73
CA LEU A 66 -10.85 3.31 0.88
C LEU A 66 -9.77 2.64 1.73
N THR A 67 -9.59 1.33 1.53
CA THR A 67 -8.73 0.50 2.38
C THR A 67 -7.86 -0.45 1.54
N PHE A 68 -7.15 -1.37 2.18
CA PHE A 68 -6.21 -2.28 1.55
C PHE A 68 -6.72 -3.73 1.50
N SER A 69 -6.30 -4.45 0.46
CA SER A 69 -6.29 -5.91 0.39
C SER A 69 -4.92 -6.31 -0.15
N TYR A 70 -3.96 -6.43 0.77
CA TYR A 70 -2.54 -6.55 0.44
C TYR A 70 -2.01 -7.96 0.72
N GLY A 71 -1.34 -8.53 -0.28
CA GLY A 71 -0.49 -9.70 -0.13
C GLY A 71 0.95 -9.29 0.20
N ARG A 72 1.77 -9.09 -0.84
CA ARG A 72 3.20 -8.75 -0.69
C ARG A 72 3.46 -7.54 0.21
N ALA A 73 2.70 -6.46 0.07
CA ALA A 73 2.88 -5.25 0.88
C ALA A 73 2.56 -5.41 2.39
N LEU A 74 2.04 -6.57 2.79
CA LEU A 74 1.77 -6.93 4.18
C LEU A 74 2.69 -8.06 4.70
N GLN A 75 3.28 -8.85 3.80
CA GLN A 75 3.94 -10.11 4.15
C GLN A 75 5.44 -10.14 3.83
N ALA A 76 5.97 -9.23 3.01
CA ALA A 76 7.34 -9.34 2.52
C ALA A 76 8.38 -9.27 3.66
N SER A 77 8.27 -8.29 4.56
CA SER A 77 9.17 -8.20 5.72
C SER A 77 8.97 -9.36 6.69
N ALA A 78 7.73 -9.80 6.93
CA ALA A 78 7.42 -10.94 7.77
C ALA A 78 8.05 -12.26 7.25
N LEU A 79 7.95 -12.51 5.93
CA LEU A 79 8.56 -13.69 5.30
C LEU A 79 10.09 -13.62 5.34
N ASN A 80 10.67 -12.43 5.13
CA ASN A 80 12.11 -12.20 5.21
C ASN A 80 12.67 -12.39 6.63
N ALA A 81 11.89 -12.02 7.65
CA ALA A 81 12.22 -12.27 9.06
C ALA A 81 12.07 -13.76 9.41
N TRP A 82 11.02 -14.42 8.91
CA TRP A 82 10.75 -15.82 9.20
C TRP A 82 11.82 -16.77 8.63
N ARG A 83 12.19 -16.62 7.35
CA ARG A 83 13.15 -17.49 6.64
C ARG A 83 12.82 -18.98 6.69
N GLY A 84 11.55 -19.35 6.93
CA GLY A 84 11.12 -20.74 7.09
C GLY A 84 11.57 -21.41 8.40
N GLN A 85 12.15 -20.67 9.34
CA GLN A 85 12.67 -21.21 10.60
C GLN A 85 11.65 -21.01 11.71
N ARG A 86 11.30 -22.09 12.43
CA ARG A 86 10.31 -22.04 13.52
C ARG A 86 10.69 -21.06 14.63
N ASP A 87 11.98 -20.96 14.94
CA ASP A 87 12.48 -20.08 16.00
C ASP A 87 12.28 -18.58 15.66
N ASN A 88 12.11 -18.23 14.38
CA ASN A 88 11.88 -16.85 13.94
C ASN A 88 10.39 -16.47 13.88
N ALA A 89 9.48 -17.33 14.33
CA ALA A 89 8.04 -17.06 14.24
C ALA A 89 7.63 -15.78 14.99
N GLY A 90 8.29 -15.47 16.12
CA GLY A 90 8.07 -14.23 16.86
C GLY A 90 8.43 -12.99 16.03
N ALA A 91 9.66 -12.92 15.52
CA ALA A 91 10.13 -11.81 14.70
C ALA A 91 9.29 -11.61 13.42
N ALA A 92 8.85 -12.70 12.79
CA ALA A 92 7.96 -12.62 11.63
C ALA A 92 6.58 -12.02 11.97
N THR A 93 6.04 -12.39 13.14
CA THR A 93 4.75 -11.88 13.63
C THR A 93 4.84 -10.39 13.93
N GLU A 94 5.94 -9.95 14.56
CA GLU A 94 6.19 -8.52 14.84
C GLU A 94 6.21 -7.68 13.57
N GLU A 95 6.93 -8.10 12.52
CA GLU A 95 6.96 -7.39 11.24
C GLU A 95 5.59 -7.35 10.55
N PHE A 96 4.83 -8.45 10.62
CA PHE A 96 3.47 -8.48 10.08
C PHE A 96 2.53 -7.51 10.81
N ILE A 97 2.56 -7.50 12.16
CA ILE A 97 1.73 -6.59 12.98
C ILE A 97 2.10 -5.15 12.67
N LYS A 98 3.40 -4.82 12.61
CA LYS A 98 3.87 -3.49 12.24
C LYS A 98 3.30 -3.03 10.90
N ARG A 99 3.34 -3.88 9.87
CA ARG A 99 2.74 -3.53 8.56
C ARG A 99 1.22 -3.44 8.62
N ALA A 100 0.54 -4.26 9.41
CA ALA A 100 -0.92 -4.19 9.60
C ALA A 100 -1.34 -2.86 10.26
N GLU A 101 -0.63 -2.44 11.30
CA GLU A 101 -0.86 -1.16 12.00
C GLU A 101 -0.63 0.03 11.08
N VAL A 102 0.49 0.04 10.36
CA VAL A 102 0.80 1.11 9.39
C VAL A 102 -0.29 1.22 8.32
N ASN A 103 -0.70 0.09 7.73
CA ASN A 103 -1.77 0.10 6.73
C ASN A 103 -3.13 0.49 7.32
N GLY A 104 -3.40 0.14 8.58
CA GLY A 104 -4.59 0.58 9.32
C GLY A 104 -4.63 2.10 9.54
N LEU A 105 -3.48 2.72 9.84
CA LEU A 105 -3.34 4.17 9.93
C LEU A 105 -3.46 4.84 8.55
N ALA A 106 -2.86 4.25 7.52
CA ALA A 106 -2.94 4.74 6.14
C ALA A 106 -4.39 4.72 5.61
N ALA A 107 -5.17 3.68 5.93
CA ALA A 107 -6.60 3.62 5.59
C ALA A 107 -7.44 4.73 6.26
N GLN A 108 -6.93 5.34 7.35
CA GLN A 108 -7.54 6.49 8.02
C GLN A 108 -6.94 7.83 7.60
N GLY A 109 -5.92 7.84 6.73
CA GLY A 109 -5.19 9.06 6.37
C GLY A 109 -4.34 9.63 7.50
N LYS A 110 -3.94 8.80 8.46
CA LYS A 110 -3.20 9.19 9.68
C LYS A 110 -1.77 8.66 9.73
N TYR A 111 -1.29 8.04 8.66
CA TYR A 111 0.09 7.57 8.60
C TYR A 111 1.02 8.73 8.22
N GLU A 112 2.11 8.91 8.95
CA GLU A 112 3.06 10.01 8.75
C GLU A 112 4.35 9.57 8.03
N GLY A 113 4.45 8.29 7.66
CA GLY A 113 5.68 7.71 7.09
C GLY A 113 6.69 7.33 8.16
N SER A 114 7.56 6.37 7.87
CA SER A 114 8.63 5.96 8.80
C SER A 114 9.87 6.86 8.76
N GLY A 115 9.86 7.98 8.02
CA GLY A 115 11.07 8.77 7.72
C GLY A 115 11.99 8.08 6.70
N GLU A 116 13.25 8.54 6.57
CA GLU A 116 14.25 8.01 5.62
C GLU A 116 14.68 6.55 5.91
N ASP A 117 14.31 5.98 7.06
CA ASP A 117 14.68 4.62 7.50
C ASP A 117 13.67 3.54 7.05
N GLY A 118 13.31 3.56 5.76
CA GLY A 118 12.36 2.61 5.17
C GLY A 118 12.85 1.15 5.09
N GLY A 119 14.13 0.89 5.39
CA GLY A 119 14.72 -0.45 5.53
C GLY A 119 14.26 -1.46 4.46
N ALA A 120 13.89 -2.67 4.90
CA ALA A 120 13.36 -3.72 4.02
C ALA A 120 11.98 -3.37 3.42
N ALA A 121 11.18 -2.55 4.09
CA ALA A 121 9.83 -2.17 3.67
C ALA A 121 9.83 -1.26 2.41
N ALA A 122 10.94 -0.56 2.15
CA ALA A 122 11.11 0.28 0.97
C ALA A 122 11.50 -0.50 -0.30
N GLN A 123 11.86 -1.78 -0.19
CA GLN A 123 12.30 -2.58 -1.34
C GLN A 123 11.13 -2.88 -2.29
N SER A 124 11.37 -2.67 -3.59
CA SER A 124 10.40 -3.02 -4.64
C SER A 124 10.03 -4.50 -4.56
N LEU A 125 8.73 -4.78 -4.59
CA LEU A 125 8.19 -6.15 -4.54
C LEU A 125 7.75 -6.65 -5.92
N TYR A 126 8.08 -5.90 -6.98
CA TYR A 126 7.74 -6.27 -8.35
C TYR A 126 8.45 -7.57 -8.78
N VAL A 127 7.69 -8.43 -9.46
CA VAL A 127 8.20 -9.66 -10.07
C VAL A 127 7.75 -9.65 -11.53
N ALA A 128 8.70 -9.72 -12.46
CA ALA A 128 8.39 -9.75 -13.89
C ALA A 128 7.54 -10.98 -14.24
N ASN A 129 6.54 -10.79 -15.11
CA ASN A 129 5.60 -11.83 -15.57
C ASN A 129 4.79 -12.51 -14.45
N HIS A 130 4.57 -11.84 -13.32
CA HIS A 130 3.68 -12.35 -12.28
C HIS A 130 2.21 -12.30 -12.74
N ALA A 131 1.53 -13.45 -12.70
CA ALA A 131 0.09 -13.55 -12.95
C ALA A 131 -0.68 -13.38 -11.63
N TYR A 132 -1.69 -12.51 -11.63
CA TYR A 132 -2.59 -12.24 -10.49
C TYR A 132 -3.89 -13.04 -10.62
#